data_AF-A0A938B0B3-F1
#
_entry.id   AF-A0A938B0B3-F1
#
_cell.length_a   1.000
_cell.length_b   1.000
_cell.length_c   1.000
_cell.angle_alpha   90.00
_cell.angle_beta   90.00
_cell.angle_gamma   90.00
#
_symmetry.space_group_name_H-M   'P 1'
#
loop_
_entity.id
_entity.type
_entity.pdbx_description
1 polymer ?
#
loop_
_entity_poly.entity_id
_entity_poly.type
_entity_poly.pdbx_seq_one_letter_code
_entity_poly.pdbx_strand_id
1 'polypeptide(L)'
;MVRMVISSGEGTQDTLGSGTMQAWKTQATHTIPIVFVGVTEPVAMGLVASVARPGGNVTGVTSQADLAFLTKRLQLLLEAVPSVARVAW
;
A
#
# COMPACT_ATOMS: atom_id res chain seq x y z
N MET A 1 2.28 18.14 15.62
CA MET A 1 2.30 18.42 14.16
C MET A 1 2.32 17.09 13.43
N VAL A 2 1.37 16.83 12.52
CA VAL A 2 1.27 15.57 11.75
C VAL A 2 1.88 15.80 10.37
N ARG A 3 2.54 14.78 9.81
CA ARG A 3 3.25 14.88 8.54
C ARG A 3 2.61 13.91 7.52
N MET A 4 1.96 14.46 6.51
CA MET A 4 1.27 13.71 5.45
C MET A 4 2.21 13.50 4.27
N VAL A 5 2.28 12.27 3.75
CA VAL A 5 3.03 11.94 2.53
C VAL A 5 2.05 11.42 1.49
N ILE A 6 1.93 12.14 0.37
CA ILE A 6 1.07 11.79 -0.75
C ILE A 6 1.97 11.18 -1.84
N SER A 7 1.81 9.89 -2.11
CA SER A 7 2.42 9.26 -3.28
C SER A 7 1.57 9.62 -4.50
N SER A 8 1.82 10.78 -5.12
CA SER A 8 1.23 11.17 -6.39
C SER A 8 1.96 10.46 -7.52
N GLY A 9 1.37 9.39 -8.06
CA GLY A 9 1.91 8.64 -9.20
C GLY A 9 0.96 8.67 -10.39
N GLU A 10 1.11 9.65 -11.28
CA GLU A 10 0.89 9.40 -12.71
C GLU A 10 2.21 8.86 -13.28
N GLY A 11 2.23 7.58 -13.64
CA GLY A 11 3.38 6.92 -14.27
C GLY A 11 4.41 6.37 -13.27
N THR A 12 4.89 5.16 -13.54
CA THR A 12 5.98 4.46 -12.81
C THR A 12 5.71 4.08 -11.35
N GLN A 13 4.80 3.11 -11.18
CA GLN A 13 4.73 2.27 -9.98
C GLN A 13 6.03 1.45 -9.88
N ASP A 14 6.97 1.84 -9.01
CA ASP A 14 7.66 0.91 -8.07
C ASP A 14 8.86 1.53 -7.34
N THR A 15 9.52 2.56 -7.88
CA THR A 15 10.82 2.99 -7.32
C THR A 15 10.83 4.40 -6.72
N LEU A 16 9.98 5.31 -7.19
CA LEU A 16 10.02 6.72 -6.75
C LEU A 16 9.17 6.98 -5.49
N GLY A 17 8.04 6.28 -5.32
CA GLY A 17 7.19 6.39 -4.11
C GLY A 17 7.73 5.63 -2.90
N SER A 18 8.43 4.51 -3.13
CA SER A 18 8.99 3.67 -2.07
C SER A 18 10.24 4.28 -1.43
N GLY A 19 11.16 4.81 -2.26
CA GLY A 19 12.36 5.49 -1.78
C GLY A 19 12.07 6.79 -1.02
N THR A 20 11.11 7.59 -1.49
CA THR A 20 10.69 8.83 -0.81
C THR A 20 10.02 8.55 0.53
N MET A 21 9.22 7.49 0.64
CA MET A 21 8.59 7.11 1.89
C MET A 21 9.59 6.57 2.92
N GLN A 22 10.57 5.77 2.48
CA GLN A 22 11.65 5.31 3.35
C GLN A 22 12.53 6.47 3.83
N ALA A 23 12.91 7.38 2.92
CA ALA A 23 13.67 8.58 3.26
C ALA A 23 12.93 9.46 4.29
N TRP A 24 11.61 9.60 4.12
CA TRP A 24 10.79 10.31 5.10
C TRP A 24 10.71 9.60 6.44
N LYS A 25 10.53 8.26 6.45
CA LYS A 25 10.53 7.47 7.68
C LYS A 25 11.84 7.63 8.45
N THR A 26 12.96 7.76 7.75
CA THR A 26 14.27 8.02 8.39
C THR A 26 14.44 9.47 8.86
N GLN A 27 13.80 10.43 8.20
CA GLN A 27 13.93 11.86 8.51
C GLN A 27 12.94 12.33 9.59
N ALA A 28 11.76 11.71 9.65
CA ALA A 28 10.79 11.92 10.70
C ALA A 28 11.13 11.01 11.89
N THR A 29 11.23 11.59 13.09
CA THR A 29 11.51 10.83 14.31
C THR A 29 10.39 9.83 14.59
N HIS A 30 10.68 8.79 15.40
CA HIS A 30 9.71 7.78 15.84
C HIS A 30 8.48 8.33 16.59
N THR A 31 8.47 9.63 16.90
CA THR A 31 7.41 10.33 17.63
C THR A 31 6.45 11.11 16.73
N ILE A 32 6.86 11.48 15.51
CA ILE A 32 6.00 12.26 14.61
C ILE A 32 5.08 11.30 13.86
N PRO A 33 3.73 11.41 13.95
CA PRO A 33 2.84 10.56 13.17
C PRO A 33 2.99 10.81 11.67
N ILE A 34 3.14 9.74 10.91
CA ILE A 34 3.29 9.73 9.45
C ILE A 34 2.05 9.07 8.85
N VAL A 35 1.35 9.77 7.97
CA VAL A 35 0.17 9.26 7.27
C VAL A 35 0.45 9.16 5.77
N PHE A 36 0.33 7.95 5.21
CA PHE A 36 0.48 7.70 3.76
C PHE A 36 -0.86 7.48 3.06
N VAL A 37 -0.91 7.76 1.76
CA VAL A 37 -2.05 7.46 0.89
C VAL A 37 -1.54 6.88 -0.43
N GLY A 38 -2.13 5.77 -0.88
CA GLY A 38 -1.88 5.19 -2.20
C GLY A 38 -0.64 4.30 -2.29
N VAL A 39 -0.15 3.78 -1.16
CA VAL A 39 0.92 2.77 -1.14
C VAL A 39 0.33 1.40 -1.51
N THR A 40 1.03 0.59 -2.30
CA THR A 40 0.51 -0.71 -2.79
C THR A 40 0.80 -1.87 -1.84
N GLU A 41 1.96 -1.90 -1.16
CA GLU A 41 2.31 -3.02 -0.27
C GLU A 41 3.15 -2.51 0.93
N PRO A 42 2.54 -1.82 1.91
CA PRO A 42 3.27 -1.11 2.95
C PRO A 42 4.01 -2.05 3.92
N VAL A 43 3.58 -3.31 4.01
CA VAL A 43 4.30 -4.35 4.78
C VAL A 43 5.53 -4.82 4.03
N ALA A 44 5.41 -5.15 2.73
CA ALA A 44 6.56 -5.56 1.91
C ALA A 44 7.61 -4.45 1.80
N MET A 45 7.18 -3.20 1.79
CA MET A 45 8.06 -2.03 1.83
C MET A 45 8.68 -1.75 3.21
N GLY A 46 8.32 -2.50 4.25
CA GLY A 46 8.84 -2.30 5.61
C GLY A 46 8.39 -0.98 6.27
N LEU A 47 7.31 -0.37 5.77
CA LEU A 47 6.77 0.85 6.36
C LEU A 47 6.04 0.54 7.67
N VAL A 48 5.24 -0.54 7.68
CA VAL A 48 4.41 -1.00 8.80
C VAL A 48 4.60 -2.50 9.04
N ALA A 49 4.37 -2.98 10.27
CA ALA A 49 4.47 -4.40 10.60
C ALA A 49 3.27 -5.24 10.10
N SER A 50 2.09 -4.64 10.04
CA SER A 50 0.85 -5.25 9.54
C SER A 50 -0.12 -4.15 9.12
N VAL A 51 -0.93 -4.41 8.09
CA VAL A 51 -2.00 -3.50 7.66
C VAL A 51 -3.05 -3.32 8.77
N ALA A 52 -3.40 -4.40 9.48
CA ALA A 52 -4.38 -4.35 10.57
C ALA A 52 -3.82 -3.71 11.85
N ARG A 53 -2.51 -3.83 12.07
CA ARG A 53 -1.81 -3.32 13.26
C ARG A 53 -0.42 -2.81 12.88
N PRO A 54 -0.27 -1.51 12.54
CA PRO A 54 0.97 -0.98 11.98
C PRO A 54 2.22 -1.08 12.87
N GLY A 55 2.05 -1.08 14.19
CA GLY A 55 3.14 -1.33 15.15
C GLY A 55 4.11 -0.15 15.38
N GLY A 56 3.79 1.05 14.91
CA GLY A 56 4.63 2.25 15.08
C GLY A 56 3.87 3.54 14.79
N ASN A 57 4.60 4.62 14.50
CA ASN A 57 4.06 5.95 14.17
C ASN A 57 3.66 6.14 12.70
N VAL A 58 3.75 5.10 11.88
CA VAL A 58 3.37 5.10 10.46
C VAL A 58 1.99 4.45 10.30
N THR A 59 1.08 5.13 9.62
CA THR A 59 -0.28 4.64 9.29
C THR A 59 -0.72 5.18 7.94
N GLY A 60 -1.86 4.75 7.40
CA GLY A 60 -2.34 5.27 6.13
C GLY A 60 -3.39 4.43 5.42
N VAL A 61 -3.54 4.72 4.13
CA VAL A 61 -4.45 4.03 3.22
C VAL A 61 -3.64 3.37 2.10
N THR A 62 -3.89 2.08 1.89
CA THR A 62 -3.20 1.23 0.92
C THR A 62 -4.11 0.90 -0.26
N SER A 63 -3.58 0.88 -1.49
CA SER A 63 -4.35 0.59 -2.72
C SER A 63 -4.50 -0.92 -2.98
N GLN A 64 -3.52 -1.69 -2.53
CA GLN A 64 -3.56 -3.14 -2.43
C GLN A 64 -3.05 -3.49 -1.03
N ALA A 65 -3.61 -4.51 -0.38
CA ALA A 65 -3.23 -4.82 1.01
C ALA A 65 -2.37 -6.09 1.06
N ASP A 66 -2.68 -7.04 0.18
CA ASP A 66 -2.00 -8.29 -0.02
C ASP A 66 -2.54 -9.03 -1.27
N LEU A 67 -2.00 -10.22 -1.52
CA LEU A 67 -2.49 -11.15 -2.53
C LEU A 67 -3.88 -11.75 -2.22
N ALA A 68 -4.33 -11.75 -0.96
CA ALA A 68 -5.67 -12.20 -0.63
C ALA A 68 -6.72 -11.26 -1.23
N PHE A 69 -6.41 -9.97 -1.34
CA PHE A 69 -7.23 -8.99 -2.04
C PHE A 69 -7.35 -9.32 -3.54
N LEU A 70 -6.27 -9.76 -4.19
CA LEU A 70 -6.32 -10.25 -5.59
C LEU A 70 -7.23 -11.48 -5.70
N THR A 71 -7.12 -12.41 -4.77
CA THR A 71 -7.97 -13.62 -4.72
C THR A 71 -9.44 -13.24 -4.64
N LYS A 72 -9.80 -12.25 -3.81
CA LYS A 72 -11.19 -11.81 -3.70
C LYS A 72 -11.69 -11.11 -4.98
N ARG A 73 -10.84 -10.33 -5.66
CA ARG A 73 -11.18 -9.74 -6.97
C ARG A 73 -11.46 -10.82 -8.01
N LEU A 74 -10.64 -11.88 -8.05
CA LEU A 74 -10.86 -13.02 -8.95
C LEU A 74 -12.12 -13.80 -8.58
N GLN A 75 -12.40 -13.98 -7.29
CA GLN A 75 -13.65 -14.61 -6.85
C GLN A 75 -14.86 -13.80 -7.34
N LEU A 76 -14.86 -12.49 -7.13
CA LEU A 76 -15.95 -11.61 -7.60
C LEU A 76 -16.09 -11.64 -9.13
N LEU A 77 -14.98 -11.74 -9.86
CA LEU A 77 -15.00 -11.90 -11.32
C LEU A 77 -15.68 -13.20 -11.74
N LEU A 78 -15.37 -14.32 -11.08
CA LEU A 78 -15.99 -15.62 -11.37
C LEU A 78 -17.46 -15.67 -10.97
N GLU A 79 -17.87 -14.95 -9.92
CA GLU A 79 -19.28 -14.80 -9.54
C GLU A 79 -20.05 -13.96 -10.58
N ALA A 80 -19.44 -12.90 -11.12
CA ALA A 80 -20.07 -12.01 -12.10
C ALA A 80 -20.09 -12.58 -13.52
N VAL A 81 -19.01 -13.25 -13.93
CA VAL A 81 -18.87 -13.86 -15.26
C VAL A 81 -18.34 -15.30 -15.12
N PRO A 82 -19.23 -16.28 -14.90
CA PRO A 82 -18.84 -17.67 -14.62
C PRO A 82 -18.12 -18.37 -15.78
N SER A 83 -18.24 -17.85 -17.00
CA SER A 83 -17.62 -18.42 -18.20
C SER A 83 -16.18 -17.93 -18.45
N VAL A 84 -15.62 -17.10 -17.56
CA VAL A 84 -14.23 -16.65 -17.66
C VAL A 84 -13.30 -17.87 -17.52
N ALA A 85 -12.57 -18.17 -18.60
CA ALA A 85 -11.58 -19.27 -18.65
C ALA A 85 -10.12 -18.77 -18.61
N ARG A 86 -9.89 -17.49 -18.91
CA ARG A 86 -8.57 -16.86 -18.92
C ARG A 86 -8.69 -15.42 -18.40
N VAL A 87 -7.81 -15.09 -17.46
CA VAL A 87 -7.67 -13.74 -16.91
C VAL A 87 -6.24 -13.29 -17.18
N ALA A 88 -6.10 -12.12 -17.80
CA ALA A 88 -4.80 -11.47 -17.99
C ALA A 88 -4.62 -10.39 -16.91
N TRP A 89 -3.37 -10.12 -16.54
CA TRP A 89 -2.97 -9.09 -15.57
C TRP A 89 -1.77 -8.33 -16.11
#